data_AF-A0A3D1YDX1-F1
#
_entry.id   AF-A0A3D1YDX1-F1
#
_cell.length_a   1.000
_cell.length_b   1.000
_cell.length_c   1.000
_cell.angle_alpha   90.00
_cell.angle_beta   90.00
_cell.angle_gamma   90.00
#
_symmetry.space_group_name_H-M   'P 1'
#
loop_
_entity.id
_entity.type
_entity.pdbx_description
1 polymer ?
#
loop_
_entity_poly.entity_id
_entity_poly.type
_entity_poly.pdbx_seq_one_letter_code
_entity_poly.pdbx_strand_id
1 'polypeptide(L)'
;VCNMSIEAGARAGMIAPDETTIEYVRNRRFAPKGEAFETAAAEWRKLASDPGAQYDKVVIIDATKLEPAVTWGTNPGMVTNISGIVPDPKSFTDPAQVESATRALDYMGLDANTPISDIKLDRVFVGACTNSRIDDLRAAARVVKGKKVHDDVYAMVVPGSAIIKKQAENEGLDKIFIEAGLDWRVAGCSMCLGM
;
A
#
# COMPACT_ATOMS: atom_id res chain seq x y z
N VAL A 1 -1.11 2.10 -6.28
CA VAL A 1 -1.31 3.41 -6.96
C VAL A 1 -2.78 3.67 -7.23
N CYS A 2 -3.44 3.07 -8.23
CA CYS A 2 -4.84 3.43 -8.56
C CYS A 2 -5.85 3.28 -7.42
N ASN A 3 -5.65 2.32 -6.51
CA ASN A 3 -6.51 2.18 -5.33
C ASN A 3 -6.52 3.46 -4.47
N MET A 4 -5.37 4.14 -4.36
CA MET A 4 -5.21 5.33 -3.55
C MET A 4 -5.55 6.64 -4.28
N SER A 5 -6.16 6.58 -5.47
CA SER A 5 -6.50 7.78 -6.23
C SER A 5 -7.61 8.59 -5.56
N ILE A 6 -8.49 7.91 -4.81
CA ILE A 6 -9.63 8.55 -4.15
C ILE A 6 -9.19 9.43 -2.98
N GLU A 7 -8.11 9.07 -2.29
CA GLU A 7 -7.47 9.87 -1.23
C GLU A 7 -6.90 11.18 -1.78
N ALA A 8 -6.53 11.20 -3.05
CA ALA A 8 -6.14 12.41 -3.78
C ALA A 8 -7.34 13.17 -4.40
N GLY A 9 -8.57 12.72 -4.13
CA GLY A 9 -9.81 13.32 -4.65
C GLY A 9 -10.11 12.99 -6.11
N ALA A 10 -9.42 12.02 -6.71
CA ALA A 10 -9.64 11.66 -8.11
C ALA A 10 -10.89 10.80 -8.29
N ARG A 11 -11.62 11.00 -9.40
CA ARG A 11 -12.76 10.15 -9.79
C ARG A 11 -12.33 8.74 -10.18
N ALA A 12 -11.13 8.59 -10.74
CA ALA A 12 -10.56 7.32 -11.17
C ALA A 12 -9.03 7.42 -11.20
N GLY A 13 -8.36 6.27 -11.02
CA GLY A 13 -6.94 6.09 -11.31
C GLY A 13 -6.78 5.06 -12.42
N MET A 14 -6.04 5.42 -13.47
CA MET A 14 -5.84 4.58 -14.65
C MET A 14 -4.35 4.38 -14.93
N ILE A 15 -4.00 3.17 -15.37
CA ILE A 15 -2.67 2.82 -15.87
C ILE A 15 -2.88 2.23 -17.26
N ALA A 16 -2.14 2.75 -18.25
CA ALA A 16 -2.18 2.19 -19.60
C ALA A 16 -1.71 0.73 -19.56
N PRO A 17 -2.39 -0.19 -20.25
CA PRO A 17 -1.99 -1.60 -20.25
C PRO A 17 -0.63 -1.76 -20.93
N ASP A 18 0.25 -2.47 -20.24
CA ASP A 18 1.57 -2.88 -20.72
C ASP A 18 1.67 -4.41 -20.75
N GLU A 19 2.85 -4.93 -21.09
CA GLU A 19 3.09 -6.37 -21.11
C GLU A 19 2.88 -7.00 -19.73
N THR A 20 3.27 -6.31 -18.64
CA THR A 20 3.05 -6.76 -17.27
C THR A 20 1.56 -6.98 -16.99
N THR A 21 0.73 -6.05 -17.43
CA THR A 21 -0.73 -6.10 -17.28
C THR A 21 -1.32 -7.25 -18.10
N ILE A 22 -0.88 -7.41 -19.35
CA ILE A 22 -1.34 -8.48 -20.24
C ILE A 22 -1.00 -9.86 -19.67
N GLU A 23 0.25 -10.06 -19.26
CA GLU A 23 0.70 -11.31 -18.66
C GLU A 23 0.02 -11.59 -17.31
N TYR A 24 -0.26 -10.56 -16.52
CA TYR A 24 -1.04 -10.71 -15.29
C TYR A 24 -2.45 -11.27 -15.55
N VAL A 25 -3.08 -10.88 -16.67
CA VAL A 25 -4.41 -11.36 -17.10
C VAL A 25 -4.32 -12.75 -17.74
N ARG A 26 -3.18 -13.12 -18.33
CA ARG A 26 -2.98 -14.44 -18.94
C ARG A 26 -3.31 -15.56 -17.95
N ASN A 27 -3.97 -16.59 -18.45
CA ASN A 27 -4.40 -17.76 -17.66
C ASN A 27 -5.39 -17.50 -16.52
N ARG A 28 -5.87 -16.26 -16.30
CA ARG A 28 -6.96 -16.01 -15.33
C ARG A 28 -8.25 -16.72 -15.74
N ARG A 29 -9.10 -17.03 -14.75
CA ARG A 29 -10.32 -17.83 -14.91
C ARG A 29 -11.21 -17.35 -16.05
N PHE A 30 -11.36 -16.04 -16.21
CA PHE A 30 -12.24 -15.41 -17.20
C PHE A 30 -11.48 -14.75 -18.36
N ALA A 31 -10.16 -14.88 -18.41
CA ALA A 31 -9.40 -14.39 -19.55
C ALA A 31 -9.65 -15.29 -20.77
N PRO A 32 -9.68 -14.72 -21.99
CA PRO A 32 -9.67 -15.51 -23.22
C PRO A 32 -8.48 -16.49 -23.24
N LYS A 33 -8.55 -17.51 -24.10
CA LYS A 33 -7.53 -18.58 -24.20
C LYS A 33 -7.04 -18.73 -25.62
N GLY A 34 -5.81 -19.22 -25.78
CA GLY A 34 -5.21 -19.46 -27.09
C GLY A 34 -5.20 -18.22 -27.97
N GLU A 35 -5.53 -18.37 -29.24
CA GLU A 35 -5.57 -17.26 -30.22
C GLU A 35 -6.51 -16.12 -29.82
N ALA A 36 -7.64 -16.42 -29.17
CA ALA A 36 -8.56 -15.38 -28.70
C ALA A 36 -7.91 -14.47 -27.64
N PHE A 37 -6.97 -14.99 -26.86
CA PHE A 37 -6.17 -14.16 -25.95
C PHE A 37 -5.24 -13.24 -26.73
N GLU A 38 -4.54 -13.75 -27.73
CA GLU A 38 -3.61 -12.93 -28.53
C GLU A 38 -4.34 -11.82 -29.29
N THR A 39 -5.54 -12.10 -29.83
CA THR A 39 -6.40 -11.07 -30.43
C THR A 39 -6.81 -10.01 -29.41
N ALA A 40 -7.29 -10.41 -28.23
CA ALA A 40 -7.68 -9.46 -27.18
C ALA A 40 -6.50 -8.64 -26.67
N ALA A 41 -5.33 -9.27 -26.49
CA ALA A 41 -4.11 -8.61 -26.06
C ALA A 41 -3.62 -7.58 -27.11
N ALA A 42 -3.78 -7.85 -28.40
CA ALA A 42 -3.49 -6.88 -29.45
C ALA A 42 -4.41 -5.65 -29.37
N GLU A 43 -5.69 -5.84 -29.04
CA GLU A 43 -6.64 -4.74 -28.82
C GLU A 43 -6.32 -3.96 -27.54
N TRP A 44 -6.01 -4.64 -26.44
CA TRP A 44 -5.67 -3.97 -25.18
C TRP A 44 -4.44 -3.07 -25.31
N ARG A 45 -3.41 -3.47 -26.08
CA ARG A 45 -2.22 -2.64 -26.34
C ARG A 45 -2.54 -1.31 -27.01
N LYS A 46 -3.70 -1.19 -27.68
CA LYS A 46 -4.15 0.06 -28.31
C LYS A 46 -4.87 1.01 -27.34
N LEU A 47 -5.09 0.62 -26.09
CA LEU A 47 -5.79 1.44 -25.08
C LEU A 47 -4.87 2.45 -24.37
N ALA A 48 -3.61 2.59 -24.81
CA ALA A 48 -2.74 3.65 -24.35
C ALA A 48 -3.20 5.02 -24.89
N SER A 49 -2.80 6.11 -24.23
CA SER A 49 -3.08 7.45 -24.71
C SER A 49 -2.50 7.70 -26.10
N ASP A 50 -3.22 8.44 -26.93
CA ASP A 50 -2.75 8.82 -28.27
C ASP A 50 -1.46 9.68 -28.21
N PRO A 51 -0.57 9.56 -29.21
CA PRO A 51 0.58 10.45 -29.33
C PRO A 51 0.16 11.92 -29.34
N GLY A 52 0.72 12.72 -28.44
CA GLY A 52 0.40 14.15 -28.31
C GLY A 52 -0.85 14.46 -27.48
N ALA A 53 -1.44 13.46 -26.80
CA ALA A 53 -2.50 13.69 -25.83
C ALA A 53 -2.11 14.79 -24.82
N GLN A 54 -3.02 15.74 -24.62
CA GLN A 54 -2.83 16.86 -23.70
C GLN A 54 -3.50 16.56 -22.36
N TYR A 55 -2.86 16.98 -21.28
CA TYR A 55 -3.38 16.87 -19.92
C TYR A 55 -3.44 18.27 -19.30
N ASP A 56 -4.51 18.58 -18.57
CA ASP A 56 -4.66 19.87 -17.89
C ASP A 56 -3.51 20.15 -16.91
N LYS A 57 -2.97 19.09 -16.31
CA LYS A 57 -1.81 19.14 -15.43
C LYS A 57 -0.97 17.87 -15.56
N VAL A 58 0.35 18.05 -15.69
CA VAL A 58 1.34 16.98 -15.66
C VAL A 58 2.17 17.10 -14.39
N VAL A 59 2.27 16.02 -13.63
CA VAL A 59 3.14 15.91 -12.46
C VAL A 59 4.17 14.82 -12.73
N ILE A 60 5.45 15.19 -12.75
CA ILE A 60 6.56 14.28 -13.00
C ILE A 60 7.17 13.89 -11.65
N ILE A 61 7.18 12.59 -11.35
CA ILE A 61 7.76 12.04 -10.12
C ILE A 61 8.96 11.18 -10.51
N ASP A 62 10.13 11.55 -10.03
CA ASP A 62 11.36 10.77 -10.19
C ASP A 62 11.40 9.65 -9.15
N ALA A 63 11.08 8.43 -9.57
CA ALA A 63 11.05 7.26 -8.70
C ALA A 63 12.41 6.93 -8.06
N THR A 64 13.53 7.38 -8.65
CA THR A 64 14.88 7.11 -8.11
C THR A 64 15.19 7.93 -6.86
N LYS A 65 14.43 8.99 -6.61
CA LYS A 65 14.55 9.86 -5.44
C LYS A 65 13.60 9.49 -4.31
N LEU A 66 12.75 8.47 -4.52
CA LEU A 66 11.81 8.03 -3.51
C LEU A 66 12.53 7.16 -2.48
N GLU A 67 12.30 7.46 -1.21
CA GLU A 67 12.55 6.57 -0.10
C GLU A 67 11.19 6.14 0.52
N PRO A 68 11.16 5.12 1.40
CA PRO A 68 9.92 4.71 2.05
C PRO A 68 9.29 5.88 2.81
N ALA A 69 8.00 6.12 2.58
CA ALA A 69 7.24 7.18 3.22
C ALA A 69 6.16 6.59 4.15
N VAL A 70 5.82 7.33 5.20
CA VAL A 70 4.79 6.99 6.17
C VAL A 70 3.87 8.17 6.41
N THR A 71 2.63 7.88 6.80
CA THR A 71 1.72 8.89 7.33
C THR A 71 1.85 8.95 8.84
N TRP A 72 2.09 10.13 9.40
CA TRP A 72 2.29 10.32 10.85
C TRP A 72 1.01 10.77 11.58
N GLY A 73 0.04 11.31 10.85
CA GLY A 73 -1.15 11.94 11.42
C GLY A 73 -2.44 11.18 11.16
N THR A 74 -3.54 11.94 11.09
CA THR A 74 -4.91 11.40 11.05
C THR A 74 -5.54 11.39 9.66
N ASN A 75 -4.78 11.78 8.63
CA ASN A 75 -5.22 11.67 7.24
C ASN A 75 -4.07 11.25 6.31
N PRO A 76 -4.37 10.69 5.13
CA PRO A 76 -3.35 10.18 4.20
C PRO A 76 -2.41 11.24 3.61
N GLY A 77 -2.74 12.53 3.73
CA GLY A 77 -1.90 13.63 3.25
C GLY A 77 -0.82 14.08 4.24
N MET A 78 -0.89 13.64 5.49
CA MET A 78 0.11 13.92 6.53
C MET A 78 1.29 12.95 6.42
N VAL A 79 2.09 13.12 5.36
CA VAL A 79 3.17 12.22 4.97
C VAL A 79 4.53 12.79 5.37
N THR A 80 5.45 11.92 5.76
CA THR A 80 6.89 12.20 5.87
C THR A 80 7.69 10.95 5.45
N ASN A 81 9.00 11.08 5.30
CA ASN A 81 9.85 9.94 4.98
C ASN A 81 10.12 9.10 6.24
N ILE A 82 10.45 7.81 6.06
CA ILE A 82 10.80 6.91 7.17
C ILE A 82 12.04 7.40 7.95
N SER A 83 12.95 8.08 7.25
CA SER A 83 14.15 8.72 7.81
C SER A 83 13.87 10.11 8.40
N GLY A 84 12.64 10.61 8.26
CA GLY A 84 12.22 11.92 8.69
C GLY A 84 11.77 11.99 10.15
N ILE A 85 11.15 13.11 10.47
CA ILE A 85 10.59 13.43 11.80
C ILE A 85 9.11 13.77 11.69
N VAL A 86 8.40 13.65 12.81
CA VAL A 86 7.06 14.21 13.00
C VAL A 86 7.15 15.74 12.87
N PRO A 87 6.40 16.39 11.95
CA PRO A 87 6.48 17.83 11.76
C PRO A 87 6.07 18.63 13.00
N ASP A 88 6.78 19.73 13.26
CA ASP A 88 6.34 20.73 14.24
C ASP A 88 5.20 21.58 13.63
N PRO A 89 4.03 21.70 14.29
CA PRO A 89 2.95 22.58 13.84
C PRO A 89 3.42 24.01 13.57
N LYS A 90 4.45 24.50 14.25
CA LYS A 90 5.01 25.85 14.06
C LYS A 90 5.78 26.02 12.73
N SER A 91 6.09 24.93 12.04
CA SER A 91 6.76 24.97 10.73
C SER A 91 5.80 25.31 9.58
N PHE A 92 4.49 25.18 9.80
CA PHE A 92 3.47 25.51 8.80
C PHE A 92 3.14 27.00 8.82
N THR A 93 2.93 27.57 7.64
CA THR A 93 2.57 28.99 7.47
C THR A 93 1.06 29.21 7.37
N ASP A 94 0.31 28.21 6.92
CA ASP A 94 -1.15 28.24 6.85
C ASP A 94 -1.77 27.93 8.22
N PRO A 95 -2.53 28.85 8.83
CA PRO A 95 -3.21 28.63 10.11
C PRO A 95 -4.06 27.36 10.15
N ALA A 96 -4.71 26.99 9.03
CA ALA A 96 -5.52 25.77 8.97
C ALA A 96 -4.65 24.51 9.06
N GLN A 97 -3.46 24.53 8.47
CA GLN A 97 -2.49 23.43 8.59
C GLN A 97 -1.90 23.35 10.00
N VAL A 98 -1.61 24.50 10.64
CA VAL A 98 -1.14 24.56 12.04
C VAL A 98 -2.16 23.90 12.97
N GLU A 99 -3.44 24.29 12.85
CA GLU A 99 -4.52 23.73 13.66
C GLU A 99 -4.68 22.21 13.40
N SER A 100 -4.72 21.82 12.12
CA SER A 100 -4.86 20.42 11.71
C SER A 100 -3.71 19.55 12.22
N ALA A 101 -2.47 20.00 12.10
CA ALA A 101 -1.30 19.30 12.62
C ALA A 101 -1.33 19.21 14.15
N THR A 102 -1.66 20.30 14.84
CA THR A 102 -1.76 20.31 16.31
C THR A 102 -2.77 19.28 16.81
N ARG A 103 -3.96 19.24 16.20
CA ARG A 103 -5.00 18.25 16.55
C ARG A 103 -4.59 16.81 16.21
N ALA A 104 -3.87 16.61 15.10
CA ALA A 104 -3.38 15.29 14.73
C ALA A 104 -2.36 14.78 15.75
N LEU A 105 -1.43 15.62 16.21
CA LEU A 105 -0.45 15.24 17.23
C LEU A 105 -1.10 14.87 18.57
N ASP A 106 -2.06 15.68 19.04
CA ASP A 106 -2.82 15.40 20.26
C ASP A 106 -3.58 14.06 20.16
N TYR A 107 -4.29 13.84 19.04
CA TYR A 107 -5.03 12.59 18.82
C TYR A 107 -4.12 11.36 18.72
N MET A 108 -2.99 11.49 18.02
CA MET A 108 -2.05 10.38 17.82
C MET A 108 -1.15 10.15 19.04
N GLY A 109 -1.12 11.08 20.00
CA GLY A 109 -0.20 11.04 21.14
C GLY A 109 1.27 11.16 20.72
N LEU A 110 1.56 11.98 19.70
CA LEU A 110 2.90 12.17 19.14
C LEU A 110 3.47 13.54 19.49
N ASP A 111 4.75 13.57 19.87
CA ASP A 111 5.48 14.81 20.06
C ASP A 111 6.08 15.31 18.73
N ALA A 112 6.06 16.62 18.53
CA ALA A 112 6.73 17.27 17.41
C ALA A 112 8.24 16.97 17.40
N ASN A 113 8.81 16.85 16.21
CA ASN A 113 10.22 16.54 15.95
C ASN A 113 10.68 15.15 16.40
N THR A 114 9.78 14.28 16.84
CA THR A 114 10.10 12.86 17.10
C THR A 114 10.56 12.18 15.81
N PRO A 115 11.73 11.53 15.77
CA PRO A 115 12.12 10.70 14.64
C PRO A 115 11.09 9.60 14.40
N ILE A 116 10.71 9.37 13.14
CA ILE A 116 9.70 8.35 12.81
C ILE A 116 10.12 6.96 13.29
N SER A 117 11.43 6.67 13.25
CA SER A 117 12.00 5.42 13.76
C SER A 117 11.82 5.20 15.26
N ASP A 118 11.59 6.27 16.02
CA ASP A 118 11.54 6.24 17.49
C ASP A 118 10.11 6.10 18.00
N ILE A 119 9.11 6.18 17.10
CA ILE A 119 7.71 5.96 17.44
C ILE A 119 7.52 4.50 17.85
N LYS A 120 7.05 4.31 19.08
CA LYS A 120 6.68 2.98 19.59
C LYS A 120 5.44 2.49 18.88
N LEU A 121 5.47 1.24 18.46
CA LEU A 121 4.35 0.58 17.80
C LEU A 121 3.62 -0.29 18.83
N ASP A 122 2.29 -0.18 18.89
CA ASP A 122 1.46 -1.12 19.66
C ASP A 122 0.88 -2.22 18.77
N ARG A 123 0.63 -1.88 17.49
CA ARG A 123 -0.05 -2.76 16.53
C ARG A 123 0.59 -2.67 15.16
N VAL A 124 0.66 -3.82 14.48
CA VAL A 124 1.11 -3.92 13.10
C VAL A 124 0.07 -4.66 12.27
N PHE A 125 -0.32 -4.05 11.14
CA PHE A 125 -1.28 -4.60 10.19
C PHE A 125 -0.64 -4.72 8.82
N VAL A 126 -0.51 -5.93 8.30
CA VAL A 126 -0.19 -6.17 6.89
C VAL A 126 -1.43 -6.68 6.19
N GLY A 127 -2.04 -5.90 5.32
CA GLY A 127 -3.32 -6.33 4.75
C GLY A 127 -4.03 -5.32 3.88
N ALA A 128 -5.36 -5.42 3.91
CA ALA A 128 -6.32 -4.67 3.11
C ALA A 128 -6.23 -4.95 1.61
N CYS A 129 -7.24 -4.54 0.85
CA CYS A 129 -7.24 -4.69 -0.62
C CYS A 129 -6.06 -3.96 -1.31
N THR A 130 -5.47 -2.98 -0.63
CA THR A 130 -4.37 -2.16 -1.14
C THR A 130 -3.03 -2.91 -1.19
N ASN A 131 -2.63 -3.61 -0.12
CA ASN A 131 -1.26 -4.13 0.07
C ASN A 131 -1.21 -5.57 0.61
N SER A 132 -2.01 -6.46 0.02
CA SER A 132 -2.04 -7.89 0.38
C SER A 132 -2.18 -8.82 -0.82
N ARG A 133 -1.59 -8.41 -1.95
CA ARG A 133 -1.38 -9.27 -3.11
C ARG A 133 -0.27 -10.27 -2.79
N ILE A 134 -0.12 -11.31 -3.61
CA ILE A 134 0.87 -12.34 -3.32
C ILE A 134 2.30 -11.77 -3.24
N ASP A 135 2.65 -10.82 -4.10
CA ASP A 135 3.98 -10.20 -4.09
C ASP A 135 4.21 -9.31 -2.86
N ASP A 136 3.16 -8.66 -2.35
CA ASP A 136 3.22 -7.91 -1.08
C ASP A 136 3.49 -8.87 0.09
N LEU A 137 2.78 -9.99 0.15
CA LEU A 137 2.97 -11.00 1.19
C LEU A 137 4.37 -11.64 1.12
N ARG A 138 4.89 -11.90 -0.09
CA ARG A 138 6.26 -12.38 -0.27
C ARG A 138 7.28 -11.34 0.22
N ALA A 139 7.06 -10.06 -0.07
CA ALA A 139 7.92 -8.98 0.39
C ALA A 139 7.93 -8.88 1.92
N ALA A 140 6.76 -8.88 2.55
CA ALA A 140 6.63 -8.87 4.01
C ALA A 140 7.26 -10.12 4.65
N ALA A 141 7.05 -11.30 4.07
CA ALA A 141 7.64 -12.56 4.54
C ALA A 141 9.17 -12.51 4.54
N ARG A 142 9.80 -11.90 3.52
CA ARG A 142 11.26 -11.70 3.48
C ARG A 142 11.79 -10.85 4.64
N VAL A 143 11.01 -9.88 5.12
CA VAL A 143 11.41 -8.98 6.21
C VAL A 143 11.33 -9.68 7.57
N VAL A 144 10.30 -10.49 7.79
CA VAL A 144 10.02 -11.11 9.10
C VAL A 144 10.63 -12.50 9.27
N LYS A 145 11.05 -13.16 8.18
CA LYS A 145 11.65 -14.50 8.25
C LYS A 145 12.84 -14.54 9.21
N GLY A 146 12.79 -15.47 10.17
CA GLY A 146 13.82 -15.65 11.19
C GLY A 146 13.83 -14.59 12.29
N LYS A 147 12.83 -13.69 12.32
CA LYS A 147 12.63 -12.70 13.37
C LYS A 147 11.40 -13.06 14.22
N LYS A 148 11.20 -12.32 15.30
CA LYS A 148 10.02 -12.41 16.16
C LYS A 148 9.42 -11.04 16.37
N VAL A 149 8.10 -10.98 16.40
CA VAL A 149 7.33 -9.83 16.87
C VAL A 149 7.68 -9.60 18.33
N HIS A 150 7.84 -8.34 18.73
CA HIS A 150 8.11 -7.96 20.11
C HIS A 150 6.89 -8.25 20.99
N ASP A 151 7.09 -8.65 22.25
CA ASP A 151 6.00 -9.12 23.15
C ASP A 151 4.91 -8.07 23.37
N ASP A 152 5.28 -6.79 23.36
CA ASP A 152 4.33 -5.66 23.51
C ASP A 152 3.58 -5.30 22.21
N VAL A 153 3.91 -5.93 21.07
CA VAL A 153 3.34 -5.60 19.76
C VAL A 153 2.36 -6.67 19.33
N TYR A 154 1.14 -6.26 19.02
CA TYR A 154 0.20 -7.16 18.35
C TYR A 154 0.27 -7.00 16.82
N ALA A 155 0.80 -8.02 16.14
CA ALA A 155 0.96 -8.01 14.69
C ALA A 155 0.04 -9.01 14.01
N MET A 156 -0.55 -8.64 12.88
CA MET A 156 -1.39 -9.52 12.08
C MET A 156 -1.16 -9.36 10.58
N VAL A 157 -1.52 -10.41 9.83
CA VAL A 157 -1.55 -10.42 8.38
C VAL A 157 -2.92 -10.85 7.87
N VAL A 158 -3.53 -10.04 7.00
CA VAL A 158 -4.84 -10.27 6.39
C VAL A 158 -4.70 -10.31 4.86
N PRO A 159 -4.85 -11.49 4.23
CA PRO A 159 -4.77 -11.62 2.77
C PRO A 159 -5.90 -10.90 2.04
N GLY A 160 -5.64 -10.40 0.83
CA GLY A 160 -6.61 -9.58 0.09
C GLY A 160 -7.77 -10.36 -0.53
N SER A 161 -7.66 -11.68 -0.61
CA SER A 161 -8.74 -12.57 -1.04
C SER A 161 -8.47 -14.00 -0.58
N ALA A 162 -9.51 -14.84 -0.61
CA ALA A 162 -9.38 -16.27 -0.35
C ALA A 162 -8.41 -16.97 -1.33
N ILE A 163 -8.34 -16.51 -2.58
CA ILE A 163 -7.42 -17.05 -3.59
C ILE A 163 -5.97 -16.74 -3.21
N ILE A 164 -5.69 -15.49 -2.82
CA ILE A 164 -4.35 -15.09 -2.38
C ILE A 164 -3.95 -15.80 -1.08
N LYS A 165 -4.87 -15.95 -0.12
CA LYS A 165 -4.61 -16.71 1.10
C LYS A 165 -4.17 -18.14 0.78
N LYS A 166 -4.95 -18.85 -0.04
CA LYS A 166 -4.65 -20.23 -0.45
C LYS A 166 -3.31 -20.31 -1.17
N GLN A 167 -3.02 -19.35 -2.05
CA GLN A 167 -1.73 -19.29 -2.73
C GLN A 167 -0.58 -19.09 -1.75
N ALA A 168 -0.70 -18.15 -0.80
CA ALA A 168 0.30 -17.89 0.22
C ALA A 168 0.58 -19.11 1.11
N GLU A 169 -0.47 -19.87 1.47
CA GLU A 169 -0.35 -21.11 2.23
C GLU A 169 0.34 -22.23 1.45
N ASN A 170 0.01 -22.37 0.16
CA ASN A 170 0.71 -23.31 -0.72
C ASN A 170 2.20 -22.98 -0.87
N GLU A 171 2.55 -21.69 -0.84
CA GLU A 171 3.93 -21.20 -0.85
C GLU A 171 4.60 -21.24 0.54
N GLY A 172 3.86 -21.58 1.61
CA GLY A 172 4.35 -21.64 2.98
C GLY A 172 4.61 -20.28 3.64
N LEU A 173 4.07 -19.20 3.08
CA LEU A 173 4.24 -17.84 3.63
C LEU A 173 3.52 -17.67 4.96
N ASP A 174 2.37 -18.32 5.12
CA ASP A 174 1.60 -18.38 6.37
C ASP A 174 2.48 -18.87 7.54
N LYS A 175 3.28 -19.92 7.32
CA LYS A 175 4.18 -20.48 8.33
C LYS A 175 5.25 -19.47 8.73
N ILE A 176 5.81 -18.72 7.78
CA ILE A 176 6.80 -17.67 8.06
C ILE A 176 6.20 -16.59 8.96
N PHE A 177 4.96 -16.17 8.69
CA PHE A 177 4.27 -15.17 9.51
C PHE A 177 3.94 -15.69 10.90
N ILE A 178 3.39 -16.90 11.00
CA ILE A 178 3.05 -17.54 12.28
C ILE A 178 4.31 -17.77 13.12
N GLU A 179 5.39 -18.25 12.49
CA GLU A 179 6.67 -18.43 13.17
C GLU A 179 7.22 -17.10 13.67
N ALA A 180 7.07 -16.01 12.91
CA ALA A 180 7.46 -14.69 13.37
C ALA A 180 6.54 -14.13 14.49
N GLY A 181 5.41 -14.77 14.80
CA GLY A 181 4.47 -14.32 15.82
C GLY A 181 3.37 -13.39 15.30
N LEU A 182 3.16 -13.33 13.98
CA LEU A 182 2.03 -12.60 13.41
C LEU A 182 0.79 -13.48 13.33
N ASP A 183 -0.35 -12.91 13.68
CA ASP A 183 -1.66 -13.54 13.51
C ASP A 183 -2.01 -13.69 12.02
N TRP A 184 -2.02 -14.92 11.52
CA TRP A 184 -2.46 -15.23 10.15
C TRP A 184 -4.00 -15.30 10.08
N ARG A 185 -4.62 -14.25 9.53
CA ARG A 185 -6.08 -14.07 9.54
C ARG A 185 -6.74 -14.53 8.24
N VAL A 186 -8.08 -14.58 8.26
CA VAL A 186 -8.91 -14.78 7.07
C VAL A 186 -8.93 -13.53 6.19
N ALA A 187 -9.22 -13.69 4.90
CA ALA A 187 -9.31 -12.56 3.98
C ALA A 187 -10.50 -11.65 4.31
N GLY A 188 -10.27 -10.33 4.34
CA GLY A 188 -11.30 -9.34 4.63
C GLY A 188 -10.74 -7.92 4.81
N CYS A 189 -11.62 -6.94 5.07
CA CYS A 189 -11.20 -5.56 5.31
C CYS A 189 -10.48 -5.37 6.65
N SER A 190 -10.92 -6.06 7.71
CA SER A 190 -10.29 -6.02 9.04
C SER A 190 -10.11 -4.57 9.54
N MET A 191 -8.96 -4.27 10.14
CA MET A 191 -8.58 -2.95 10.64
C MET A 191 -8.66 -1.84 9.59
N CYS A 192 -8.62 -2.14 8.28
CA CYS A 192 -8.81 -1.12 7.24
C CYS A 192 -10.17 -0.41 7.34
N LEU A 193 -11.19 -1.06 7.92
CA LEU A 193 -12.49 -0.48 8.21
C LEU A 193 -12.77 -0.40 9.73
N GLY A 194 -11.74 -0.55 10.56
CA GLY A 194 -11.88 -0.55 12.02
C GLY A 194 -12.64 -1.76 12.59
N MET A 195 -12.64 -2.89 11.89
CA MET A 195 -13.25 -4.16 12.35
C MET A 195 -12.26 -5.10 13.04
#